data_AF-A0A0N4XQD2-F1
#
_entry.id   AF-A0A0N4XQD2-F1
#
_cell.length_a   1.000
_cell.length_b   1.000
_cell.length_c   1.000
_cell.angle_alpha   90.00
_cell.angle_beta   90.00
_cell.angle_gamma   90.00
#
_symmetry.space_group_name_H-M   'P 1'
#
loop_
_entity.id
_entity.type
_entity.pdbx_description
1 polymer ?
#
loop_
_entity_poly.entity_id
_entity_poly.type
_entity_poly.pdbx_seq_one_letter_code
_entity_poly.pdbx_strand_id
1 'polypeptide(L)'
;AVSHFAQQCAKRLSKSQIRPKPSLAAVQEARVHIFNPPQFSASLSELMEMQNERYPQLRLPWIETTLIELLYESGARRTEGLFR
;
A
#
# COMPACT_ATOMS: atom_id res chain seq x y z
N ALA A 1 0.09 32.37 -35.02
CA ALA A 1 -0.86 31.24 -34.91
C ALA A 1 -0.31 30.23 -33.90
N VAL A 2 -1.14 29.69 -33.00
CA VAL A 2 -0.71 28.65 -32.04
C VAL A 2 -0.56 27.33 -32.79
N SER A 3 0.54 26.61 -32.59
CA SER A 3 0.78 25.32 -33.25
C SER A 3 -0.33 24.32 -32.95
N HIS A 4 -0.74 23.55 -33.95
CA HIS A 4 -1.70 22.43 -33.79
C HIS A 4 -1.25 21.46 -32.68
N PHE A 5 0.06 21.27 -32.53
CA PHE A 5 0.63 20.49 -31.44
C PHE A 5 0.30 21.09 -30.06
N ALA A 6 0.44 22.40 -29.90
CA ALA A 6 0.13 23.10 -28.66
C ALA A 6 -1.38 23.02 -28.32
N GLN A 7 -2.26 23.09 -29.31
CA GLN A 7 -3.71 22.89 -29.12
C GLN A 7 -4.02 21.47 -28.66
N GLN A 8 -3.36 20.47 -29.23
CA GLN A 8 -3.55 19.07 -28.85
C GLN A 8 -3.01 18.77 -27.44
N CYS A 9 -1.87 19.34 -27.07
CA CYS A 9 -1.33 19.26 -25.71
C CYS A 9 -2.29 19.88 -24.68
N ALA A 10 -2.82 21.08 -24.96
CA ALA A 10 -3.78 21.75 -24.08
C ALA A 10 -5.07 20.95 -23.89
N LYS A 11 -5.61 20.34 -24.95
CA LYS A 11 -6.80 19.48 -24.91
C LYS A 11 -6.58 18.19 -24.10
N ARG A 12 -5.36 17.65 -24.10
CA ARG A 12 -5.00 16.49 -23.27
C ARG A 12 -4.81 16.89 -21.81
N LEU A 13 -4.18 18.04 -21.57
CA LEU A 13 -3.98 18.59 -20.23
C LEU A 13 -5.32 18.89 -19.54
N SER A 14 -6.29 19.46 -20.26
CA SER A 14 -7.62 19.78 -19.71
C SER A 14 -8.47 18.56 -19.38
N LYS A 15 -8.19 17.41 -20.02
CA LYS A 15 -8.86 16.13 -19.74
C LYS A 15 -8.14 15.30 -18.70
N SER A 16 -6.88 15.61 -18.40
CA SER A 16 -6.20 15.00 -17.27
C SER A 16 -6.85 15.53 -16.00
N GLN A 17 -7.47 14.65 -15.23
CA GLN A 17 -7.78 14.96 -13.83
C GLN A 17 -6.51 15.53 -13.21
N ILE A 18 -6.62 16.71 -12.58
CA ILE A 18 -5.53 17.28 -11.79
C ILE A 18 -5.33 16.31 -10.64
N ARG A 19 -4.47 15.32 -10.84
CA ARG A 19 -3.98 14.51 -9.74
C ARG A 19 -3.21 15.47 -8.85
N PRO A 20 -3.53 15.55 -7.55
CA PRO A 20 -2.78 16.40 -6.64
C PRO A 20 -1.30 16.08 -6.81
N LYS A 21 -0.48 17.13 -6.94
CA LYS A 21 0.96 16.95 -7.02
C LYS A 21 1.39 16.18 -5.76
N PRO A 22 2.05 15.03 -5.90
CA PRO A 22 2.41 14.24 -4.74
C PRO A 22 3.28 15.08 -3.80
N SER A 23 3.05 14.91 -2.50
CA SER A 23 3.91 15.54 -1.49
C SER A 23 5.33 15.00 -1.60
N LEU A 24 6.32 15.75 -1.13
CA LEU A 24 7.69 15.27 -1.09
C LEU A 24 7.80 13.95 -0.30
N ALA A 25 7.02 13.81 0.77
CA ALA A 25 6.95 12.58 1.57
C ALA A 25 6.45 11.39 0.73
N ALA A 26 5.35 11.55 0.00
CA ALA A 26 4.82 10.50 -0.88
C ALA A 26 5.82 10.08 -1.97
N VAL A 27 6.60 11.05 -2.49
CA VAL A 27 7.67 10.76 -3.45
C VAL A 27 8.79 9.94 -2.80
N GLN A 28 9.20 10.25 -1.56
CA GLN A 28 10.23 9.47 -0.88
C GLN A 28 9.73 8.06 -0.53
N GLU A 29 8.49 7.94 -0.06
CA GLU A 29 7.86 6.65 0.27
C GLU A 29 7.76 5.74 -0.96
N ALA A 30 7.34 6.29 -2.10
CA ALA A 30 7.27 5.54 -3.36
C ALA A 30 8.64 4.97 -3.78
N ARG A 31 9.75 5.67 -3.51
CA ARG A 31 11.09 5.14 -3.80
C ARG A 31 11.46 3.93 -2.96
N VAL A 32 10.99 3.89 -1.71
CA VAL A 32 11.22 2.76 -0.79
C VAL A 32 10.34 1.58 -1.17
N HIS A 33 9.08 1.84 -1.54
CA HIS A 33 8.10 0.80 -1.86
C HIS A 33 8.42 -0.01 -3.12
N ILE A 34 9.26 0.52 -4.04
CA ILE A 34 9.77 -0.24 -5.18
C ILE A 34 10.55 -1.48 -4.72
N PHE A 35 11.30 -1.37 -3.62
CA PHE A 35 12.15 -2.45 -3.10
C PHE A 35 11.55 -3.13 -1.87
N ASN A 36 10.58 -2.49 -1.21
CA ASN A 36 9.87 -3.02 -0.06
C ASN A 36 8.37 -2.88 -0.32
N PRO A 37 7.77 -3.81 -1.07
CA PRO A 37 6.35 -3.75 -1.38
C PRO A 37 5.53 -3.61 -0.08
N PRO A 38 4.59 -2.66 -0.01
CA PRO A 38 3.79 -2.47 1.19
C PRO A 38 2.91 -3.70 1.41
N GLN A 39 2.97 -4.26 2.63
CA GLN A 39 2.11 -5.40 3.01
C GLN A 39 0.71 -4.95 3.39
N PHE A 40 0.59 -3.76 3.98
CA PHE A 40 -0.69 -3.12 4.23
C PHE A 40 -1.22 -2.51 2.93
N SER A 41 -2.53 -2.57 2.71
CA SER A 41 -3.24 -2.13 1.50
C SER A 41 -3.01 -2.96 0.22
N ALA A 42 -2.15 -4.00 0.26
CA ALA A 42 -2.11 -5.02 -0.77
C ALA A 42 -3.38 -5.89 -0.74
N SER A 43 -3.76 -6.46 -1.88
CA SER A 43 -4.78 -7.51 -1.90
C SER A 43 -4.27 -8.75 -1.16
N LEU A 44 -5.20 -9.58 -0.67
CA LEU A 44 -4.83 -10.84 -0.02
C LEU A 44 -3.95 -11.70 -0.94
N SER A 45 -4.28 -11.80 -2.24
CA SER A 45 -3.50 -12.58 -3.20
C SER A 45 -2.06 -12.08 -3.35
N GLU A 46 -1.87 -10.78 -3.52
CA GLU A 46 -0.53 -10.16 -3.61
C GLU A 46 0.26 -10.41 -2.32
N LEU A 47 -0.37 -10.25 -1.15
CA LEU A 47 0.27 -10.52 0.13
C LEU A 47 0.71 -11.98 0.25
N MET A 48 -0.17 -12.91 -0.12
CA MET A 48 0.11 -14.35 -0.08
C MET A 48 1.23 -14.74 -1.07
N GLU A 49 1.28 -14.12 -2.24
CA GLU A 49 2.36 -14.30 -3.21
C GLU A 49 3.69 -13.80 -2.67
N MET A 50 3.72 -12.57 -2.13
CA MET A 50 4.92 -11.99 -1.52
C MET A 50 5.45 -12.84 -0.35
N GLN A 51 4.57 -13.37 0.51
CA GLN A 51 5.05 -14.18 1.63
C GLN A 51 5.55 -15.56 1.20
N ASN A 52 5.11 -16.09 0.06
CA ASN A 52 5.42 -17.45 -0.37
C ASN A 52 6.92 -17.70 -0.56
N GLU A 53 7.70 -16.66 -0.86
CA GLU A 53 9.17 -16.74 -0.93
C GLU A 53 9.81 -17.12 0.42
N ARG A 54 9.19 -16.70 1.53
CA ARG A 54 9.77 -16.83 2.89
C ARG A 54 9.02 -17.79 3.78
N TYR A 55 7.70 -17.90 3.60
CA TYR A 55 6.79 -18.72 4.41
C TYR A 55 5.80 -19.52 3.55
N PRO A 56 6.26 -20.36 2.62
CA PRO A 56 5.40 -21.06 1.65
C PRO A 56 4.37 -22.02 2.28
N GLN A 57 4.61 -22.46 3.51
CA GLN A 57 3.74 -23.37 4.26
C GLN A 57 2.54 -22.67 4.91
N LEU A 58 2.59 -21.33 5.06
CA LEU A 58 1.54 -20.59 5.74
C LEU A 58 0.34 -20.40 4.81
N ARG A 59 -0.84 -20.80 5.32
CA ARG A 59 -2.12 -20.64 4.62
C ARG A 59 -2.85 -19.33 4.97
N LEU A 60 -2.29 -18.59 5.91
CA LEU A 60 -2.75 -17.27 6.36
C LEU A 60 -1.61 -16.26 6.19
N PRO A 61 -1.93 -14.95 6.10
CA PRO A 61 -0.93 -13.89 6.18
C PRO A 61 -0.07 -14.04 7.43
N TRP A 62 1.24 -14.14 7.26
CA TRP A 62 2.19 -14.26 8.38
C TRP A 62 2.02 -13.10 9.38
N ILE A 63 1.80 -11.90 8.85
CA ILE A 63 1.62 -10.69 9.64
C ILE A 63 0.35 -10.74 10.49
N GLU A 64 -0.73 -11.35 9.99
CA GLU A 64 -1.98 -11.51 10.75
C GLU A 64 -1.76 -12.44 11.95
N THR A 65 -1.14 -13.61 11.72
CA THR A 65 -0.85 -14.57 12.80
C THR A 65 0.08 -13.97 13.84
N THR A 66 1.12 -13.24 13.42
CA THR A 66 2.05 -12.58 14.34
C THR A 66 1.37 -11.48 15.16
N LEU A 67 0.52 -10.65 14.56
CA LEU A 67 -0.21 -9.62 15.29
C LEU A 67 -1.17 -10.23 16.33
N ILE A 68 -1.83 -11.33 15.99
CA ILE A 68 -2.68 -12.07 16.93
C ILE A 68 -1.86 -12.61 18.12
N GLU A 69 -0.69 -13.20 17.87
CA GLU A 69 0.21 -13.68 18.92
C GLU A 69 0.65 -12.55 19.86
N LEU A 70 1.05 -11.40 19.29
CA LEU A 70 1.43 -10.22 20.08
C LEU A 70 0.29 -9.69 20.95
N LEU A 71 -0.96 -9.79 20.49
CA LEU A 71 -2.13 -9.46 21.31
C LEU A 71 -2.25 -10.45 22.49
N TYR A 72 -2.07 -11.75 22.26
CA TYR A 72 -2.09 -12.71 23.35
C TYR A 72 -0.98 -12.45 24.39
N GLU A 73 0.24 -12.18 23.93
CA GLU A 73 1.41 -11.92 24.78
C GLU A 73 1.29 -10.63 25.59
N SER A 74 0.71 -9.58 25.00
CA SER A 74 0.48 -8.30 25.68
C SER A 74 -0.64 -8.33 26.74
N GLY A 75 -1.32 -9.48 26.89
CA GLY A 75 -2.45 -9.60 27.82
C GLY A 75 -3.73 -8.95 27.31
N ALA A 76 -3.81 -8.66 26.01
CA ALA A 76 -4.93 -7.99 25.35
C ALA A 76 -6.30 -8.62 25.66
N ARG A 77 -6.33 -9.92 25.95
CA ARG A 77 -7.55 -10.63 26.39
C ARG A 77 -8.25 -10.02 27.61
N ARG A 78 -7.52 -9.28 28.45
CA ARG A 78 -8.08 -8.60 29.64
C ARG A 78 -8.38 -7.12 29.39
N THR A 79 -8.06 -6.61 28.22
CA THR A 79 -8.28 -5.21 27.85
C THR A 79 -9.75 -5.00 27.52
N GLU A 80 -10.44 -4.20 28.32
CA GLU A 80 -11.79 -3.75 28.00
C GLU A 80 -11.78 -2.94 26.70
N GLY A 81 -12.69 -3.24 25.77
CA GLY A 81 -12.75 -2.53 24.51
C GLY A 81 -11.57 -2.76 23.56
N LEU A 82 -10.86 -3.89 23.65
CA LEU A 82 -9.64 -4.17 22.87
C LEU A 82 -9.67 -3.76 21.38
N PHE A 83 -10.82 -3.89 20.72
CA PHE A 83 -11.00 -3.55 19.30
C PHE A 83 -12.12 -2.50 19.07
N ARG A 84 -12.51 -1.76 20.12
CA ARG A 84 -13.62 -0.79 20.07
C ARG A 84 -13.12 0.64 20.15
#